data_AF-A0A497NG39-F1
#
_entry.id   AF-A0A497NG39-F1
#
_cell.length_a   1.000
_cell.length_b   1.000
_cell.length_c   1.000
_cell.angle_alpha   90.00
_cell.angle_beta   90.00
_cell.angle_gamma   90.00
#
_symmetry.space_group_name_H-M   'P 1'
#
loop_
_entity.id
_entity.type
_entity.pdbx_description
1 polymer ?
#
loop_
_entity_poly.entity_id
_entity_poly.type
_entity_poly.pdbx_seq_one_letter_code
_entity_poly.pdbx_strand_id
1 'polypeptide(L)'
;ELMVTGAILRRSRCYLTQHIGDVEGPEAVAFLDTALRHLASLLRVKRVRAVACDLHPAFLTRDVALKWAREHGAEVVEVQHHHAHLASLMAEAGVGVEGRIVGLACDGVGYGTDGTAWGGEVLLADYASFKRLGHLEPQPMPGGDACAIWYGRMLLAVLHGRLDEDELRSFLVRERLRGFKWGEKEVDLVLWQLRKRFNVTTTTSAGRLLDAVACLLGLAYKRTYEGEGAMKLEAAAARGDPGALEFRARVTRRNGVMLLRTSELVLQAYEALLAGERVEDIACAFQLALAEGLAEMAIKAAEEHGIDVIGFTGGVAYNHAITRAIREHVEGAGFKFLRHSKVPNGDGGISLGQAVVAAAKLELCS
;
A
#
# COMPACT_ATOMS: atom_id res chain seq x y z
N GLU A 1 -7.16 -9.78 -8.21
CA GLU A 1 -6.51 -9.63 -6.88
C GLU A 1 -5.12 -10.24 -6.98
N LEU A 2 -4.11 -9.60 -6.40
CA LEU A 2 -2.72 -9.95 -6.63
C LEU A 2 -2.18 -10.85 -5.52
N MET A 3 -1.24 -11.72 -5.88
CA MET A 3 -0.41 -12.50 -4.96
C MET A 3 -1.18 -13.28 -3.86
N VAL A 4 -2.35 -13.81 -4.18
CA VAL A 4 -3.33 -14.33 -3.21
C VAL A 4 -2.83 -15.55 -2.44
N THR A 5 -3.22 -15.62 -1.16
CA THR A 5 -3.26 -16.84 -0.36
C THR A 5 -4.66 -17.01 0.24
N GLY A 6 -5.09 -18.24 0.48
CA GLY A 6 -6.23 -18.53 1.34
C GLY A 6 -5.76 -18.88 2.75
N ALA A 7 -6.67 -18.81 3.74
CA ALA A 7 -6.36 -19.25 5.09
C ALA A 7 -7.55 -19.92 5.79
N ILE A 8 -7.25 -20.84 6.70
CA ILE A 8 -8.22 -21.45 7.62
C ILE A 8 -7.73 -21.22 9.05
N LEU A 9 -8.48 -20.42 9.80
CA LEU A 9 -8.32 -20.27 11.24
C LEU A 9 -9.11 -21.34 11.97
N ARG A 10 -8.43 -22.13 12.81
CA ARG A 10 -9.05 -23.17 13.63
C ARG A 10 -8.49 -23.12 15.04
N ARG A 11 -9.37 -22.83 16.02
CA ARG A 11 -8.97 -22.56 17.41
C ARG A 11 -7.95 -21.40 17.40
N SER A 12 -6.79 -21.58 18.01
CA SER A 12 -5.71 -20.59 18.10
C SER A 12 -4.64 -20.71 17.01
N ARG A 13 -4.92 -21.40 15.89
CA ARG A 13 -3.94 -21.59 14.80
C ARG A 13 -4.54 -21.25 13.44
N CYS A 14 -3.84 -20.42 12.69
CA CYS A 14 -4.17 -20.09 11.30
C CYS A 14 -3.25 -20.87 10.36
N TYR A 15 -3.83 -21.51 9.35
CA TYR A 15 -3.12 -22.27 8.34
C TYR A 15 -3.33 -21.60 6.99
N LEU A 16 -2.27 -21.10 6.39
CA LEU A 16 -2.32 -20.51 5.05
C LEU A 16 -2.17 -21.61 4.00
N THR A 17 -2.77 -21.39 2.83
CA THR A 17 -2.48 -22.21 1.64
C THR A 17 -1.08 -21.92 1.12
N GLN A 18 -0.62 -22.71 0.15
CA GLN A 18 0.44 -22.26 -0.75
C GLN A 18 0.06 -20.95 -1.46
N HIS A 19 1.06 -20.27 -2.03
CA HIS A 19 0.83 -19.14 -2.92
C HIS A 19 -0.04 -19.55 -4.11
N ILE A 20 -1.17 -18.85 -4.29
CA ILE A 20 -2.13 -19.09 -5.38
C ILE A 20 -1.74 -18.30 -6.63
N GLY A 21 -1.10 -17.15 -6.46
CA GLY A 21 -0.78 -16.20 -7.52
C GLY A 21 -1.90 -15.18 -7.72
N ASP A 22 -1.92 -14.57 -8.90
CA ASP A 22 -2.92 -13.55 -9.24
C ASP A 22 -4.25 -14.19 -9.60
N VAL A 23 -5.31 -13.78 -8.92
CA VAL A 23 -6.67 -14.25 -9.16
C VAL A 23 -7.38 -13.25 -10.08
N GLU A 24 -7.19 -13.46 -11.39
CA GLU A 24 -7.76 -12.62 -12.47
C GLU A 24 -8.74 -13.39 -13.37
N GLY A 25 -8.88 -14.71 -13.20
CA GLY A 25 -9.73 -15.55 -14.05
C GLY A 25 -10.31 -16.79 -13.37
N PRO A 26 -11.24 -17.50 -14.04
CA PRO A 26 -11.94 -18.65 -13.48
C PRO A 26 -11.03 -19.79 -13.01
N GLU A 27 -9.91 -20.02 -13.70
CA GLU A 27 -8.93 -21.05 -13.36
C GLU A 27 -8.28 -20.77 -12.00
N ALA A 28 -7.88 -19.52 -11.76
CA ALA A 28 -7.28 -19.09 -10.50
C ALA A 28 -8.29 -19.15 -9.33
N VAL A 29 -9.55 -18.77 -9.60
CA VAL A 29 -10.66 -18.91 -8.64
C VAL A 29 -10.88 -20.37 -8.25
N ALA A 30 -10.92 -21.27 -9.22
CA ALA A 30 -11.07 -22.71 -8.99
C ALA A 30 -9.88 -23.30 -8.23
N PHE A 31 -8.66 -22.82 -8.51
CA PHE A 31 -7.46 -23.25 -7.79
C PHE A 31 -7.49 -22.83 -6.32
N LEU A 32 -7.89 -21.57 -6.02
CA LEU A 32 -8.08 -21.10 -4.65
C LEU A 32 -9.11 -21.95 -3.89
N ASP A 33 -10.29 -22.19 -4.47
CA ASP A 33 -11.33 -23.03 -3.86
C ASP A 33 -10.82 -24.45 -3.59
N THR A 34 -10.10 -25.05 -4.56
CA THR A 34 -9.51 -26.38 -4.42
C THR A 34 -8.48 -26.43 -3.29
N ALA A 35 -7.60 -25.43 -3.20
CA ALA A 35 -6.57 -25.35 -2.16
C ALA A 35 -7.21 -25.23 -0.76
N LEU A 36 -8.21 -24.37 -0.60
CA LEU A 36 -8.96 -24.22 0.66
C LEU A 36 -9.69 -25.51 1.05
N ARG A 37 -10.33 -26.20 0.10
CA ARG A 37 -11.03 -27.47 0.36
C ARG A 37 -10.06 -28.57 0.78
N HIS A 38 -8.91 -28.65 0.12
CA HIS A 38 -7.86 -29.59 0.47
C HIS A 38 -7.36 -29.32 1.91
N LEU A 39 -7.08 -28.06 2.23
CA LEU A 39 -6.65 -27.66 3.57
C LEU A 39 -7.71 -27.95 4.64
N ALA A 40 -8.98 -27.67 4.36
CA ALA A 40 -10.09 -27.98 5.27
C ALA A 40 -10.21 -29.49 5.54
N SER A 41 -10.01 -30.33 4.51
CA SER A 41 -10.00 -31.78 4.62
C SER A 41 -8.86 -32.27 5.54
N LEU A 42 -7.64 -31.77 5.32
CA LEU A 42 -6.47 -32.10 6.15
C LEU A 42 -6.69 -31.70 7.63
N LEU A 43 -7.28 -30.53 7.86
CA LEU A 43 -7.58 -30.00 9.19
C LEU A 43 -8.85 -30.58 9.82
N ARG A 44 -9.56 -31.46 9.08
CA ARG A 44 -10.85 -32.06 9.46
C ARG A 44 -11.89 -31.00 9.85
N VAL A 45 -11.92 -29.89 9.14
CA VAL A 45 -12.91 -28.81 9.30
C VAL A 45 -14.20 -29.24 8.63
N LYS A 46 -15.22 -29.59 9.43
CA LYS A 46 -16.54 -30.01 8.94
C LYS A 46 -17.54 -28.87 8.81
N ARG A 47 -17.34 -27.79 9.57
CA ARG A 47 -18.22 -26.62 9.59
C ARG A 47 -17.39 -25.36 9.70
N VAL A 48 -17.68 -24.41 8.83
CA VAL A 48 -17.14 -23.05 8.88
C VAL A 48 -18.21 -22.15 9.50
N ARG A 49 -17.82 -21.32 10.46
CA ARG A 49 -18.74 -20.39 11.14
C ARG A 49 -18.81 -19.03 10.45
N ALA A 50 -17.67 -18.61 9.89
CA ALA A 50 -17.53 -17.34 9.21
C ALA A 50 -16.54 -17.47 8.05
N VAL A 51 -16.76 -16.69 7.00
CA VAL A 51 -15.87 -16.58 5.83
C VAL A 51 -15.54 -15.10 5.64
N ALA A 52 -14.25 -14.79 5.64
CA ALA A 52 -13.78 -13.43 5.43
C ALA A 52 -13.41 -13.20 3.95
N CYS A 53 -13.60 -11.98 3.47
CA CYS A 53 -13.08 -11.54 2.17
C CYS A 53 -12.75 -10.04 2.21
N ASP A 54 -11.97 -9.58 1.22
CA ASP A 54 -11.68 -8.15 1.06
C ASP A 54 -12.97 -7.35 0.82
N LEU A 55 -12.98 -6.11 1.28
CA LEU A 55 -14.06 -5.15 1.06
C LEU A 55 -14.28 -4.83 -0.43
N HIS A 56 -13.27 -5.03 -1.29
CA HIS A 56 -13.39 -4.69 -2.71
C HIS A 56 -14.52 -5.49 -3.40
N PRO A 57 -15.54 -4.82 -3.97
CA PRO A 57 -16.73 -5.50 -4.50
C PRO A 57 -16.49 -6.30 -5.80
N ALA A 58 -15.34 -6.12 -6.46
CA ALA A 58 -15.03 -6.68 -7.78
C ALA A 58 -13.97 -7.79 -7.74
N PHE A 59 -13.43 -8.13 -6.56
CA PHE A 59 -12.46 -9.21 -6.45
C PHE A 59 -13.14 -10.56 -6.67
N LEU A 60 -12.58 -11.38 -7.56
CA LEU A 60 -13.11 -12.71 -7.89
C LEU A 60 -13.00 -13.69 -6.71
N THR A 61 -12.11 -13.45 -5.76
CA THR A 61 -12.01 -14.23 -4.50
C THR A 61 -13.28 -14.13 -3.66
N ARG A 62 -14.05 -13.05 -3.82
CA ARG A 62 -15.38 -12.89 -3.21
C ARG A 62 -16.33 -14.01 -3.63
N ASP A 63 -16.24 -14.49 -4.87
CA ASP A 63 -17.10 -15.58 -5.34
C ASP A 63 -16.81 -16.88 -4.57
N VAL A 64 -15.54 -17.15 -4.26
CA VAL A 64 -15.14 -18.28 -3.40
C VAL A 64 -15.70 -18.10 -2.00
N ALA A 65 -15.59 -16.90 -1.43
CA ALA A 65 -16.11 -16.61 -0.10
C ALA A 65 -17.62 -16.81 0.00
N LEU A 66 -18.39 -16.28 -0.96
CA LEU A 66 -19.83 -16.43 -1.03
C LEU A 66 -20.26 -17.89 -1.27
N LYS A 67 -19.50 -18.64 -2.06
CA LYS A 67 -19.72 -20.08 -2.26
C LYS A 67 -19.58 -20.85 -0.95
N TRP A 68 -18.49 -20.65 -0.22
CA TRP A 68 -18.26 -21.29 1.07
C TRP A 68 -19.30 -20.90 2.12
N ALA A 69 -19.69 -19.63 2.15
CA ALA A 69 -20.71 -19.14 3.07
C ALA A 69 -22.06 -19.84 2.87
N ARG A 70 -22.49 -20.00 1.61
CA ARG A 70 -23.72 -20.74 1.28
C ARG A 70 -23.62 -22.23 1.64
N GLU A 71 -22.51 -22.88 1.32
CA GLU A 71 -22.31 -24.31 1.58
C GLU A 71 -22.30 -24.66 3.08
N HIS A 72 -21.77 -23.76 3.93
CA HIS A 72 -21.65 -23.99 5.36
C HIS A 72 -22.72 -23.30 6.22
N GLY A 73 -23.56 -22.45 5.62
CA GLY A 73 -24.44 -21.53 6.36
C GLY A 73 -23.63 -20.60 7.26
N ALA A 74 -22.49 -20.11 6.75
CA ALA A 74 -21.56 -19.26 7.49
C ALA A 74 -21.83 -17.77 7.23
N GLU A 75 -21.47 -16.93 8.19
CA GLU A 75 -21.54 -15.48 8.03
C GLU A 75 -20.39 -14.96 7.15
N VAL A 76 -20.69 -14.00 6.27
CA VAL A 76 -19.67 -13.36 5.43
C VAL A 76 -19.21 -12.08 6.12
N VAL A 77 -17.91 -11.96 6.37
CA VAL A 77 -17.31 -10.77 6.98
C VAL A 77 -16.43 -10.07 5.96
N GLU A 78 -16.82 -8.87 5.57
CA GLU A 78 -15.99 -8.00 4.74
C GLU A 78 -14.93 -7.30 5.62
N VAL A 79 -13.69 -7.36 5.18
CA VAL A 79 -12.54 -6.81 5.88
C VAL A 79 -11.82 -5.82 4.97
N GLN A 80 -11.56 -4.62 5.49
CA GLN A 80 -10.84 -3.61 4.73
C GLN A 80 -9.38 -4.03 4.55
N HIS A 81 -8.86 -3.82 3.34
CA HIS A 81 -7.54 -4.30 2.91
C HIS A 81 -6.38 -3.94 3.86
N HIS A 82 -6.25 -2.65 4.21
CA HIS A 82 -5.17 -2.17 5.07
C HIS A 82 -5.36 -2.58 6.54
N HIS A 83 -6.61 -2.71 7.00
CA HIS A 83 -6.94 -3.29 8.30
C HIS A 83 -6.50 -4.75 8.36
N ALA A 84 -6.71 -5.53 7.29
CA ALA A 84 -6.24 -6.91 7.22
C ALA A 84 -4.70 -7.00 7.24
N HIS A 85 -3.97 -6.14 6.53
CA HIS A 85 -2.51 -6.06 6.64
C HIS A 85 -2.05 -5.85 8.10
N LEU A 86 -2.66 -4.88 8.80
CA LEU A 86 -2.32 -4.61 10.20
C LEU A 86 -2.71 -5.75 11.14
N ALA A 87 -3.89 -6.34 10.96
CA ALA A 87 -4.33 -7.48 11.75
C ALA A 87 -3.43 -8.70 11.56
N SER A 88 -2.93 -8.92 10.33
CA SER A 88 -1.94 -9.96 10.03
C SER A 88 -0.63 -9.71 10.80
N LEU A 89 -0.13 -8.48 10.78
CA LEU A 89 1.06 -8.07 11.53
C LEU A 89 0.89 -8.27 13.05
N MET A 90 -0.24 -7.81 13.59
CA MET A 90 -0.57 -7.96 15.01
C MET A 90 -0.62 -9.44 15.41
N ALA A 91 -1.30 -10.27 14.62
CA ALA A 91 -1.44 -11.71 14.88
C ALA A 91 -0.10 -12.44 14.88
N GLU A 92 0.77 -12.13 13.90
CA GLU A 92 2.10 -12.74 13.85
C GLU A 92 3.00 -12.32 15.02
N ALA A 93 2.93 -11.04 15.39
CA ALA A 93 3.70 -10.45 16.50
C ALA A 93 3.19 -10.87 17.89
N GLY A 94 2.03 -11.55 17.97
CA GLY A 94 1.44 -11.99 19.23
C GLY A 94 0.88 -10.84 20.08
N VAL A 95 0.35 -9.80 19.43
CA VAL A 95 -0.39 -8.74 20.13
C VAL A 95 -1.64 -9.36 20.79
N GLY A 96 -1.91 -8.98 22.04
CA GLY A 96 -3.07 -9.51 22.77
C GLY A 96 -4.39 -9.15 22.12
N VAL A 97 -5.46 -9.88 22.44
CA VAL A 97 -6.79 -9.69 21.81
C VAL A 97 -7.39 -8.29 22.01
N GLU A 98 -7.09 -7.65 23.15
CA GLU A 98 -7.47 -6.25 23.46
C GLU A 98 -6.41 -5.23 22.99
N GLY A 99 -5.33 -5.70 22.37
CA GLY A 99 -4.20 -4.87 21.98
C GLY A 99 -4.56 -3.97 20.80
N ARG A 100 -4.03 -2.75 20.85
CA ARG A 100 -4.13 -1.75 19.79
C ARG A 100 -2.74 -1.34 19.33
N ILE A 101 -2.62 -1.04 18.05
CA ILE A 101 -1.38 -0.49 17.47
C ILE A 101 -1.70 0.74 16.63
N VAL A 102 -0.72 1.63 16.50
CA VAL A 102 -0.67 2.55 15.36
C VAL A 102 0.07 1.84 14.23
N GLY A 103 -0.50 1.86 13.04
CA GLY A 103 -0.03 1.09 11.91
C GLY A 103 0.18 1.96 10.69
N LEU A 104 1.36 1.85 10.11
CA LEU A 104 1.65 2.31 8.76
C LEU A 104 1.32 1.19 7.78
N ALA A 105 0.32 1.39 6.92
CA ALA A 105 -0.07 0.45 5.89
C ALA A 105 0.20 1.08 4.51
N CYS A 106 1.33 0.73 3.92
CA CYS A 106 1.79 1.29 2.65
C CYS A 106 1.85 0.22 1.57
N ASP A 107 1.08 0.42 0.50
CA ASP A 107 0.91 -0.54 -0.59
C ASP A 107 0.78 0.16 -1.96
N GLY A 108 0.67 -0.64 -3.02
CA GLY A 108 0.30 -0.20 -4.35
C GLY A 108 -1.16 0.22 -4.43
N VAL A 109 -2.09 -0.59 -3.94
CA VAL A 109 -3.51 -0.25 -3.93
C VAL A 109 -4.26 -1.12 -2.94
N GLY A 110 -5.16 -0.53 -2.16
CA GLY A 110 -6.20 -1.26 -1.45
C GLY A 110 -7.50 -0.47 -1.44
N TYR A 111 -8.63 -1.17 -1.46
CA TYR A 111 -9.94 -0.52 -1.55
C TYR A 111 -10.26 0.22 -0.24
N GLY A 112 -10.41 1.54 -0.35
CA GLY A 112 -10.77 2.41 0.77
C GLY A 112 -12.25 2.31 1.11
N THR A 113 -12.60 2.59 2.38
CA THR A 113 -14.01 2.62 2.82
C THR A 113 -14.82 3.76 2.20
N ASP A 114 -14.13 4.75 1.62
CA ASP A 114 -14.69 5.86 0.86
C ASP A 114 -14.75 5.60 -0.66
N GLY A 115 -14.43 4.37 -1.09
CA GLY A 115 -14.38 3.98 -2.50
C GLY A 115 -13.15 4.50 -3.25
N THR A 116 -12.19 5.12 -2.57
CA THR A 116 -10.93 5.58 -3.17
C THR A 116 -9.81 4.54 -3.03
N ALA A 117 -8.72 4.72 -3.78
CA ALA A 117 -7.57 3.81 -3.74
C ALA A 117 -6.60 4.21 -2.63
N TRP A 118 -6.57 3.47 -1.53
CA TRP A 118 -5.64 3.68 -0.43
C TRP A 118 -4.29 2.99 -0.70
N GLY A 119 -3.26 3.34 0.07
CA GLY A 119 -1.95 2.69 -0.02
C GLY A 119 -0.82 3.43 0.69
N GLY A 120 -1.13 4.36 1.58
CA GLY A 120 -0.15 5.15 2.31
C GLY A 120 -0.77 5.70 3.58
N GLU A 121 -1.26 4.80 4.43
CA GLU A 121 -2.18 5.11 5.51
C GLU A 121 -1.52 5.01 6.88
N VAL A 122 -1.93 5.88 7.80
CA VAL A 122 -1.67 5.79 9.24
C VAL A 122 -2.98 5.46 9.93
N LEU A 123 -3.08 4.27 10.50
CA LEU A 123 -4.30 3.74 11.11
C LEU A 123 -4.06 3.46 12.60
N LEU A 124 -5.04 3.74 13.44
CA LEU A 124 -5.15 3.11 14.76
C LEU A 124 -6.02 1.88 14.61
N ALA A 125 -5.53 0.69 14.94
CA ALA A 125 -6.23 -0.56 14.71
C ALA A 125 -6.20 -1.49 15.93
N ASP A 126 -7.31 -2.19 16.13
CA ASP A 126 -7.38 -3.46 16.86
C ASP A 126 -7.82 -4.58 15.89
N TYR A 127 -8.10 -5.78 16.40
CA TYR A 127 -8.56 -6.87 15.54
C TYR A 127 -9.99 -6.71 15.01
N ALA A 128 -10.84 -5.87 15.61
CA ALA A 128 -12.24 -5.73 15.20
C ALA A 128 -12.50 -4.47 14.35
N SER A 129 -11.71 -3.41 14.56
CA SER A 129 -11.95 -2.07 14.06
C SER A 129 -10.65 -1.31 13.76
N PHE A 130 -10.79 -0.23 13.01
CA PHE A 130 -9.70 0.72 12.77
C PHE A 130 -10.23 2.14 12.61
N LYS A 131 -9.34 3.11 12.82
CA LYS A 131 -9.57 4.55 12.58
C LYS A 131 -8.43 5.10 11.74
N ARG A 132 -8.77 5.75 10.62
CA ARG A 132 -7.80 6.45 9.76
C ARG A 132 -7.37 7.75 10.44
N LEU A 133 -6.10 7.84 10.83
CA LEU A 133 -5.51 8.99 11.53
C LEU A 133 -4.67 9.89 10.62
N GLY A 134 -4.13 9.33 9.54
CA GLY A 134 -3.38 10.07 8.55
C GLY A 134 -3.23 9.31 7.25
N HIS A 135 -2.79 10.01 6.21
CA HIS A 135 -2.47 9.41 4.92
C HIS A 135 -1.51 10.28 4.10
N LEU A 136 -0.92 9.72 3.04
CA LEU A 136 -0.20 10.50 2.04
C LEU A 136 -1.13 11.50 1.35
N GLU A 137 -0.60 12.62 0.87
CA GLU A 137 -1.38 13.58 0.08
C GLU A 137 -2.15 12.88 -1.04
N PRO A 138 -3.49 13.06 -1.14
CA PRO A 138 -4.27 12.46 -2.20
C PRO A 138 -3.85 12.99 -3.57
N GLN A 139 -3.50 12.08 -4.48
CA GLN A 139 -3.05 12.37 -5.84
C GLN A 139 -4.10 11.95 -6.87
N PRO A 140 -4.28 12.72 -7.95
CA PRO A 140 -5.16 12.32 -9.04
C PRO A 140 -4.57 11.15 -9.84
N MET A 141 -5.43 10.22 -10.29
CA MET A 141 -5.07 9.09 -11.15
C MET A 141 -5.84 9.17 -12.48
N PRO A 142 -5.37 9.95 -13.45
CA PRO A 142 -6.03 10.08 -14.75
C PRO A 142 -5.98 8.75 -15.52
N GLY A 143 -7.15 8.13 -15.71
CA GLY A 143 -7.29 6.82 -16.33
C GLY A 143 -7.11 5.62 -15.37
N GLY A 144 -7.15 5.83 -14.05
CA GLY A 144 -7.14 4.75 -13.06
C GLY A 144 -5.92 3.83 -13.19
N ASP A 145 -6.15 2.53 -13.37
CA ASP A 145 -5.13 1.48 -13.47
C ASP A 145 -4.07 1.73 -14.54
N ALA A 146 -4.36 2.56 -15.55
CA ALA A 146 -3.36 3.00 -16.51
C ALA A 146 -2.16 3.68 -15.84
N CYS A 147 -2.36 4.38 -14.72
CA CYS A 147 -1.28 5.00 -13.93
C CYS A 147 -0.39 3.97 -13.21
N ALA A 148 -0.92 2.78 -12.88
CA ALA A 148 -0.14 1.69 -12.30
C ALA A 148 0.67 0.93 -13.36
N ILE A 149 0.36 1.11 -14.66
CA ILE A 149 1.07 0.47 -15.77
C ILE A 149 2.06 1.44 -16.43
N TRP A 150 1.66 2.70 -16.63
CA TRP A 150 2.45 3.73 -17.32
C TRP A 150 2.75 4.87 -16.36
N TYR A 151 3.95 4.84 -15.78
CA TYR A 151 4.33 5.67 -14.65
C TYR A 151 4.40 7.16 -14.98
N GLY A 152 4.57 7.51 -16.26
CA GLY A 152 4.53 8.89 -16.73
C GLY A 152 3.20 9.58 -16.44
N ARG A 153 2.08 8.82 -16.47
CA ARG A 153 0.75 9.35 -16.14
C ARG A 153 0.68 9.79 -14.67
N MET A 154 1.25 8.97 -13.77
CA MET A 154 1.28 9.28 -12.34
C MET A 154 2.24 10.44 -12.06
N LEU A 155 3.43 10.44 -12.66
CA LEU A 155 4.40 11.54 -12.55
C LEU A 155 3.79 12.89 -12.94
N LEU A 156 3.16 12.94 -14.12
CA LEU A 156 2.47 14.14 -14.61
C LEU A 156 1.40 14.58 -13.61
N ALA A 157 0.59 13.65 -13.10
CA ALA A 157 -0.48 13.95 -12.16
C ALA A 157 0.02 14.52 -10.83
N VAL A 158 1.14 14.04 -10.28
CA VAL A 158 1.71 14.54 -9.02
C VAL A 158 2.33 15.93 -9.16
N LEU A 159 2.96 16.23 -10.31
CA LEU A 159 3.58 17.53 -10.57
C LEU A 159 2.59 18.57 -11.13
N HIS A 160 1.41 18.15 -11.60
CA HIS A 160 0.40 19.04 -12.14
C HIS A 160 -0.08 20.06 -11.09
N GLY A 161 0.03 21.35 -11.43
CA GLY A 161 -0.30 22.46 -10.52
C GLY A 161 0.80 22.79 -9.51
N ARG A 162 1.94 22.10 -9.56
CA ARG A 162 3.17 22.46 -8.83
C ARG A 162 4.20 23.14 -9.72
N LEU A 163 4.19 22.80 -11.01
CA LEU A 163 4.99 23.42 -12.06
C LEU A 163 4.07 24.15 -13.04
N ASP A 164 4.65 25.06 -13.83
CA ASP A 164 3.99 25.60 -15.01
C ASP A 164 3.63 24.47 -15.99
N GLU A 165 2.47 24.57 -16.65
CA GLU A 165 1.95 23.50 -17.51
C GLU A 165 2.85 23.29 -18.74
N ASP A 166 3.38 24.35 -19.34
CA ASP A 166 4.25 24.27 -20.51
C ASP A 166 5.64 23.75 -20.12
N GLU A 167 6.15 24.15 -18.95
CA GLU A 167 7.38 23.61 -18.38
C GLU A 167 7.28 22.09 -18.15
N LEU A 168 6.24 21.65 -17.43
CA LEU A 168 6.01 20.23 -17.14
C LEU A 168 5.83 19.42 -18.43
N ARG A 169 5.02 19.92 -19.36
CA ARG A 169 4.81 19.27 -20.66
C ARG A 169 6.13 19.12 -21.41
N SER A 170 6.90 20.21 -21.51
CA SER A 170 8.19 20.23 -22.22
C SER A 170 9.17 19.22 -21.63
N PHE A 171 9.30 19.17 -20.30
CA PHE A 171 10.12 18.18 -19.60
C PHE A 171 9.66 16.75 -19.92
N LEU A 172 8.37 16.45 -19.78
CA LEU A 172 7.86 15.09 -20.01
C LEU A 172 8.07 14.63 -21.45
N VAL A 173 7.84 15.52 -22.43
CA VAL A 173 8.00 15.19 -23.85
C VAL A 173 9.47 14.97 -24.22
N ARG A 174 10.39 15.76 -23.67
CA ARG A 174 11.83 15.65 -23.96
C ARG A 174 12.47 14.47 -23.24
N GLU A 175 12.17 14.34 -21.95
CA GLU A 175 12.96 13.51 -21.04
C GLU A 175 12.24 12.23 -20.61
N ARG A 176 10.90 12.20 -20.57
CA ARG A 176 10.11 11.12 -19.96
C ARG A 176 9.02 10.54 -20.86
N LEU A 177 9.12 10.75 -22.17
CA LEU A 177 8.10 10.32 -23.15
C LEU A 177 7.84 8.81 -23.13
N ARG A 178 8.85 8.02 -22.78
CA ARG A 178 8.77 6.56 -22.63
C ARG A 178 7.79 6.11 -21.55
N GLY A 179 7.44 7.00 -20.60
CA GLY A 179 6.44 6.79 -19.57
C GLY A 179 4.99 6.84 -20.07
N PHE A 180 4.79 7.12 -21.35
CA PHE A 180 3.48 7.23 -21.99
C PHE A 180 3.39 6.24 -23.15
N LYS A 181 2.33 5.43 -23.19
CA LYS A 181 2.07 4.42 -24.21
C LYS A 181 1.99 5.00 -25.62
N TRP A 182 1.35 6.16 -25.77
CA TRP A 182 1.06 6.79 -27.06
C TRP A 182 1.85 8.10 -27.29
N GLY A 183 2.95 8.27 -26.55
CA GLY A 183 3.86 9.41 -26.68
C GLY A 183 3.18 10.74 -26.38
N GLU A 184 3.52 11.77 -27.15
CA GLU A 184 3.19 13.17 -26.84
C GLU A 184 1.69 13.43 -26.81
N LYS A 185 0.92 12.79 -27.71
CA LYS A 185 -0.55 12.89 -27.72
C LYS A 185 -1.18 12.41 -26.41
N GLU A 186 -0.56 11.44 -25.73
CA GLU A 186 -1.04 10.98 -24.43
C GLU A 186 -0.72 11.98 -23.33
N VAL A 187 0.43 12.65 -23.37
CA VAL A 187 0.77 13.73 -22.42
C VAL A 187 -0.31 14.81 -22.46
N ASP A 188 -0.66 15.29 -23.66
CA ASP A 188 -1.69 16.31 -23.86
C ASP A 188 -3.08 15.86 -23.40
N LEU A 189 -3.42 14.60 -23.69
CA LEU A 189 -4.67 14.01 -23.23
C LEU A 189 -4.73 13.94 -21.71
N VAL A 190 -3.65 13.52 -21.05
CA VAL A 190 -3.62 13.41 -19.58
C VAL A 190 -3.71 14.79 -18.93
N LEU A 191 -3.02 15.81 -19.45
CA LEU A 191 -3.19 17.21 -19.02
C LEU A 191 -4.64 17.67 -19.17
N TRP A 192 -5.28 17.34 -20.30
CA TRP A 192 -6.71 17.63 -20.49
C TRP A 192 -7.60 16.89 -19.48
N GLN A 193 -7.34 15.61 -19.19
CA GLN A 193 -8.09 14.83 -18.19
C GLN A 193 -8.01 15.49 -16.81
N LEU A 194 -6.82 15.94 -16.41
CA LEU A 194 -6.61 16.61 -15.12
C LEU A 194 -7.33 17.96 -15.05
N ARG A 195 -7.23 18.79 -16.09
CA ARG A 195 -7.94 20.08 -16.17
C ARG A 195 -9.46 19.93 -16.12
N LYS A 196 -10.00 18.93 -16.81
CA LYS A 196 -11.46 18.68 -16.90
C LYS A 196 -12.00 17.75 -15.80
N ARG A 197 -11.11 17.16 -14.98
CA ARG A 197 -11.44 16.10 -14.01
C ARG A 197 -12.23 14.95 -14.63
N PHE A 198 -11.91 14.60 -15.87
CA PHE A 198 -12.60 13.56 -16.63
C PHE A 198 -11.88 12.21 -16.50
N ASN A 199 -12.57 11.19 -15.98
CA ASN A 199 -12.00 9.87 -15.68
C ASN A 199 -10.74 9.96 -14.81
N VAL A 200 -10.82 10.77 -13.75
CA VAL A 200 -9.75 10.94 -12.76
C VAL A 200 -10.25 10.41 -11.42
N THR A 201 -9.66 9.31 -10.96
CA THR A 201 -9.86 8.83 -9.58
C THR A 201 -8.80 9.45 -8.66
N THR A 202 -8.85 9.17 -7.37
CA THR A 202 -7.88 9.68 -6.39
C THR A 202 -7.24 8.50 -5.65
N THR A 203 -5.94 8.64 -5.34
CA THR A 203 -5.20 7.67 -4.53
C THR A 203 -4.32 8.32 -3.48
N THR A 204 -4.10 7.59 -2.40
CA THR A 204 -3.08 7.89 -1.37
C THR A 204 -1.94 6.86 -1.38
N SER A 205 -1.77 6.15 -2.49
CA SER A 205 -0.82 5.05 -2.64
C SER A 205 0.66 5.48 -2.58
N ALA A 206 1.40 4.89 -1.65
CA ALA A 206 2.85 4.98 -1.57
C ALA A 206 3.51 4.28 -2.76
N GLY A 207 2.98 3.13 -3.21
CA GLY A 207 3.51 2.43 -4.38
C GLY A 207 3.43 3.28 -5.65
N ARG A 208 2.30 3.96 -5.88
CA ARG A 208 2.14 4.86 -7.05
C ARG A 208 3.05 6.08 -6.98
N LEU A 209 3.27 6.62 -5.78
CA LEU A 209 4.23 7.70 -5.57
C LEU A 209 5.66 7.25 -5.92
N LEU A 210 6.08 6.08 -5.45
CA LEU A 210 7.40 5.52 -5.76
C LEU A 210 7.56 5.23 -7.26
N ASP A 211 6.53 4.71 -7.92
CA ASP A 211 6.51 4.51 -9.38
C ASP A 211 6.68 5.83 -10.14
N ALA A 212 6.00 6.89 -9.69
CA ALA A 212 6.13 8.23 -10.28
C ALA A 212 7.55 8.78 -10.16
N VAL A 213 8.20 8.59 -9.01
CA VAL A 213 9.60 9.04 -8.81
C VAL A 213 10.58 8.16 -9.58
N ALA A 214 10.34 6.86 -9.69
CA ALA A 214 11.14 5.99 -10.56
C ALA A 214 11.08 6.47 -12.03
N CYS A 215 9.92 6.95 -12.47
CA CYS A 215 9.77 7.59 -13.77
C CYS A 215 10.48 8.95 -13.82
N LEU A 216 10.33 9.80 -12.81
CA LEU A 216 11.01 11.09 -12.73
C LEU A 216 12.52 10.95 -12.90
N LEU A 217 13.12 9.96 -12.27
CA LEU A 217 14.56 9.72 -12.32
C LEU A 217 15.01 8.87 -13.52
N GLY A 218 14.10 8.50 -14.41
CA GLY A 218 14.40 7.74 -15.63
C GLY A 218 14.77 6.27 -15.38
N LEU A 219 14.48 5.73 -14.19
CA LEU A 219 14.80 4.36 -13.76
C LEU A 219 13.79 3.34 -14.29
N ALA A 220 12.51 3.71 -14.34
CA ALA A 220 11.44 2.87 -14.83
C ALA A 220 10.30 3.71 -15.44
N TYR A 221 9.70 3.23 -16.53
CA TYR A 221 8.68 3.99 -17.27
C TYR A 221 7.34 3.28 -17.34
N LYS A 222 7.39 1.94 -17.33
CA LYS A 222 6.24 1.06 -17.48
C LYS A 222 6.42 -0.14 -16.56
N ARG A 223 5.32 -0.64 -16.02
CA ARG A 223 5.25 -1.92 -15.30
C ARG A 223 5.35 -3.09 -16.27
N THR A 224 6.34 -3.95 -16.05
CA THR A 224 6.51 -5.27 -16.69
C THR A 224 6.33 -6.42 -15.70
N TYR A 225 6.48 -6.15 -14.40
CA TYR A 225 6.12 -7.01 -13.29
C TYR A 225 5.70 -6.16 -12.08
N GLU A 226 5.07 -6.77 -11.08
CA GLU A 226 4.57 -6.07 -9.91
C GLU A 226 5.70 -5.39 -9.11
N GLY A 227 5.50 -4.13 -8.71
CA GLY A 227 6.47 -3.38 -7.90
C GLY A 227 7.72 -2.88 -8.64
N GLU A 228 7.82 -3.06 -9.97
CA GLU A 228 9.05 -2.74 -10.73
C GLU A 228 9.60 -1.32 -10.50
N GLY A 229 8.73 -0.30 -10.46
CA GLY A 229 9.17 1.09 -10.27
C GLY A 229 9.77 1.30 -8.89
N ALA A 230 9.02 0.93 -7.85
CA ALA A 230 9.47 0.98 -6.46
C ALA A 230 10.77 0.19 -6.21
N MET A 231 10.89 -1.04 -6.74
CA MET A 231 12.09 -1.87 -6.57
C MET A 231 13.33 -1.27 -7.26
N LYS A 232 13.17 -0.73 -8.47
CA LYS A 232 14.27 -0.08 -9.18
C LYS A 232 14.71 1.22 -8.50
N LEU A 233 13.75 1.96 -7.94
CA LEU A 233 14.03 3.16 -7.15
C LEU A 233 14.80 2.83 -5.87
N GLU A 234 14.41 1.77 -5.16
CA GLU A 234 15.15 1.25 -4.00
C GLU A 234 16.58 0.87 -4.36
N ALA A 235 16.77 0.11 -5.44
CA ALA A 235 18.09 -0.30 -5.89
C ALA A 235 19.00 0.89 -6.23
N ALA A 236 18.44 1.98 -6.77
CA ALA A 236 19.18 3.23 -7.00
C ALA A 236 19.53 3.94 -5.69
N ALA A 237 18.55 4.09 -4.79
CA ALA A 237 18.76 4.72 -3.48
C ALA A 237 19.84 4.01 -2.65
N ALA A 238 19.93 2.69 -2.72
CA ALA A 238 20.96 1.91 -2.02
C ALA A 238 22.41 2.26 -2.44
N ARG A 239 22.60 2.94 -3.58
CA ARG A 239 23.90 3.43 -4.07
C ARG A 239 24.10 4.94 -3.86
N GLY A 240 23.10 5.61 -3.30
CA GLY A 240 23.15 7.04 -2.99
C GLY A 240 23.80 7.32 -1.64
N ASP A 241 24.34 8.51 -1.47
CA ASP A 241 24.84 9.02 -0.20
C ASP A 241 23.69 9.66 0.60
N PRO A 242 23.32 9.11 1.79
CA PRO A 242 22.28 9.67 2.65
C PRO A 242 22.49 11.14 3.06
N GLY A 243 23.73 11.64 3.01
CA GLY A 243 24.07 13.03 3.38
C GLY A 243 24.22 13.99 2.21
N ALA A 244 24.12 13.52 0.96
CA ALA A 244 24.36 14.37 -0.21
C ALA A 244 23.25 15.40 -0.45
N LEU A 245 22.00 15.02 -0.19
CA LEU A 245 20.82 15.86 -0.37
C LEU A 245 19.90 15.73 0.83
N GLU A 246 19.33 16.86 1.26
CA GLU A 246 18.35 16.89 2.34
C GLU A 246 16.99 17.26 1.79
N PHE A 247 16.07 16.31 1.78
CA PHE A 247 14.68 16.54 1.44
C PHE A 247 13.81 16.49 2.69
N ARG A 248 12.74 17.29 2.71
CA ARG A 248 11.75 17.23 3.80
C ARG A 248 10.34 17.38 3.25
N ALA A 249 9.43 16.54 3.72
CA ALA A 249 8.01 16.65 3.43
C ALA A 249 7.27 17.19 4.66
N ARG A 250 6.39 18.17 4.47
CA ARG A 250 5.60 18.72 5.58
C ARG A 250 4.46 17.78 5.95
N VAL A 251 4.24 17.61 7.25
CA VAL A 251 3.02 17.00 7.79
C VAL A 251 2.03 18.12 8.12
N THR A 252 0.87 18.10 7.49
CA THR A 252 -0.24 19.03 7.76
C THR A 252 -1.43 18.30 8.35
N ARG A 253 -2.43 19.00 8.88
CA ARG A 253 -3.63 18.38 9.44
C ARG A 253 -4.88 19.00 8.81
N ARG A 254 -5.83 18.16 8.40
CA ARG A 254 -7.12 18.59 7.86
C ARG A 254 -8.22 17.74 8.48
N ASN A 255 -9.21 18.39 9.11
CA ASN A 255 -10.33 17.71 9.77
C ASN A 255 -9.89 16.60 10.76
N GLY A 256 -8.79 16.84 11.48
CA GLY A 256 -8.25 15.89 12.44
C GLY A 256 -7.43 14.73 11.85
N VAL A 257 -7.29 14.66 10.53
CA VAL A 257 -6.47 13.66 9.82
C VAL A 257 -5.16 14.31 9.38
N MET A 258 -4.03 13.61 9.58
CA MET A 258 -2.71 14.07 9.14
C MET A 258 -2.47 13.80 7.65
N LEU A 259 -1.75 14.68 6.97
CA LEU A 259 -1.40 14.57 5.56
C LEU A 259 0.08 14.84 5.34
N LEU A 260 0.80 13.86 4.79
CA LEU A 260 2.17 14.07 4.30
C LEU A 260 2.13 14.69 2.90
N ARG A 261 2.72 15.89 2.73
CA ARG A 261 2.69 16.65 1.47
C ARG A 261 3.67 16.07 0.45
N THR A 262 3.33 14.94 -0.14
CA THR A 262 4.22 14.17 -1.03
C THR A 262 4.54 14.86 -2.35
N SER A 263 3.66 15.71 -2.87
CA SER A 263 3.99 16.47 -4.09
C SER A 263 5.10 17.50 -3.88
N GLU A 264 5.28 18.02 -2.67
CA GLU A 264 6.43 18.88 -2.32
C GLU A 264 7.74 18.10 -2.35
N LEU A 265 7.68 16.81 -2.02
CA LEU A 265 8.84 15.92 -2.06
C LEU A 265 9.20 15.54 -3.51
N VAL A 266 8.20 15.30 -4.36
CA VAL A 266 8.43 15.06 -5.80
C VAL A 266 8.96 16.31 -6.50
N LEU A 267 8.51 17.51 -6.10
CA LEU A 267 9.04 18.77 -6.60
C LEU A 267 10.53 18.96 -6.24
N GLN A 268 10.92 18.70 -4.99
CA GLN A 268 12.33 18.72 -4.58
C GLN A 268 13.18 17.75 -5.41
N ALA A 269 12.68 16.53 -5.66
CA ALA A 269 13.37 15.56 -6.52
C ALA A 269 13.49 16.04 -7.98
N TYR A 270 12.49 16.75 -8.49
CA TYR A 270 12.51 17.35 -9.83
C TYR A 270 13.54 18.48 -9.93
N GLU A 271 13.55 19.38 -8.95
CA GLU A 271 14.50 20.51 -8.89
C GLU A 271 15.94 20.01 -8.77
N ALA A 272 16.21 19.02 -7.91
CA ALA A 272 17.53 18.40 -7.78
C ALA A 272 17.99 17.73 -9.09
N LEU A 273 17.07 17.05 -9.78
CA LEU A 273 17.37 16.45 -11.08
C LEU A 273 17.76 17.52 -12.12
N LEU A 274 17.06 18.66 -12.16
CA LEU A 274 17.40 19.77 -13.06
C LEU A 274 18.71 20.47 -12.68
N ALA A 275 19.06 20.47 -11.39
CA ALA A 275 20.34 20.97 -10.91
C ALA A 275 21.52 20.06 -11.27
N GLY A 276 21.26 18.88 -11.85
CA GLY A 276 22.28 17.92 -12.27
C GLY A 276 22.77 17.02 -11.14
N GLU A 277 22.02 16.93 -10.04
CA GLU A 277 22.33 16.04 -8.93
C GLU A 277 22.26 14.57 -9.36
N ARG A 278 23.03 13.73 -8.68
CA ARG A 278 23.10 12.30 -9.01
C ARG A 278 21.77 11.62 -8.70
N VAL A 279 21.28 10.82 -9.65
CA VAL A 279 20.01 10.08 -9.54
C VAL A 279 19.96 9.20 -8.29
N GLU A 280 21.05 8.50 -7.97
CA GLU A 280 21.15 7.67 -6.77
C GLU A 280 20.95 8.49 -5.48
N ASP A 281 21.55 9.69 -5.40
CA ASP A 281 21.49 10.57 -4.23
C ASP A 281 20.07 11.16 -4.08
N ILE A 282 19.43 11.54 -5.19
CA ILE A 282 18.02 11.99 -5.20
C ILE A 282 17.08 10.86 -4.75
N ALA A 283 17.28 9.65 -5.26
CA ALA A 283 16.47 8.48 -4.89
C ALA A 283 16.61 8.14 -3.39
N CYS A 284 17.82 8.29 -2.84
CA CYS A 284 18.12 8.08 -1.43
C CYS A 284 17.43 9.13 -0.56
N ALA A 285 17.66 10.41 -0.83
CA ALA A 285 17.04 11.52 -0.10
C ALA A 285 15.50 11.47 -0.15
N PHE A 286 14.92 11.14 -1.30
CA PHE A 286 13.46 10.99 -1.44
C PHE A 286 12.90 9.89 -0.52
N GLN A 287 13.52 8.71 -0.51
CA GLN A 287 13.02 7.59 0.31
C GLN A 287 13.21 7.81 1.80
N LEU A 288 14.32 8.43 2.21
CA LEU A 288 14.56 8.81 3.60
C LEU A 288 13.53 9.84 4.08
N ALA A 289 13.30 10.90 3.30
CA ALA A 289 12.31 11.93 3.64
C ALA A 289 10.87 11.40 3.69
N LEU A 290 10.52 10.45 2.80
CA LEU A 290 9.23 9.76 2.84
C LEU A 290 9.10 8.91 4.12
N ALA A 291 10.13 8.14 4.46
CA ALA A 291 10.18 7.31 5.65
C ALA A 291 10.09 8.14 6.95
N GLU A 292 10.84 9.24 7.02
CA GLU A 292 10.82 10.20 8.12
C GLU A 292 9.44 10.81 8.32
N GLY A 293 8.81 11.30 7.25
CA GLY A 293 7.47 11.87 7.33
C GLY A 293 6.40 10.87 7.77
N LEU A 294 6.50 9.62 7.31
CA LEU A 294 5.61 8.53 7.75
C LEU A 294 5.84 8.18 9.23
N ALA A 295 7.10 8.09 9.66
CA ALA A 295 7.45 7.83 11.06
C ALA A 295 6.97 8.97 11.97
N GLU A 296 7.16 10.22 11.58
CA GLU A 296 6.67 11.39 12.32
C GLU A 296 5.14 11.34 12.51
N MET A 297 4.39 11.00 11.45
CA MET A 297 2.94 10.85 11.56
C MET A 297 2.55 9.68 12.47
N ALA A 298 3.25 8.55 12.42
CA ALA A 298 2.97 7.40 13.28
C ALA A 298 3.27 7.71 14.75
N ILE A 299 4.41 8.35 15.05
CA ILE A 299 4.81 8.76 16.39
C ILE A 299 3.78 9.72 16.98
N LYS A 300 3.42 10.78 16.24
CA LYS A 300 2.38 11.74 16.69
C LYS A 300 1.05 11.05 16.94
N ALA A 301 0.62 10.16 16.04
CA ALA A 301 -0.62 9.39 16.23
C ALA A 301 -0.58 8.52 17.49
N ALA A 302 0.56 7.89 17.76
CA ALA A 302 0.79 7.02 18.90
C ALA A 302 0.76 7.80 20.22
N GLU A 303 1.44 8.94 20.29
CA GLU A 303 1.41 9.88 21.42
C GLU A 303 -0.02 10.39 21.69
N GLU A 304 -0.73 10.86 20.66
CA GLU A 304 -2.10 11.39 20.78
C GLU A 304 -3.11 10.36 21.33
N HIS A 305 -2.86 9.07 21.12
CA HIS A 305 -3.78 7.99 21.51
C HIS A 305 -3.25 7.09 22.63
N GLY A 306 -2.08 7.38 23.19
CA GLY A 306 -1.46 6.59 24.26
C GLY A 306 -1.14 5.16 23.84
N ILE A 307 -0.57 4.98 22.64
CA ILE A 307 -0.22 3.67 22.08
C ILE A 307 1.30 3.50 22.04
N ASP A 308 1.83 2.46 22.67
CA ASP A 308 3.29 2.25 22.75
C ASP A 308 3.86 1.43 21.56
N VAL A 309 2.99 0.97 20.65
CA VAL A 309 3.34 0.01 19.60
C VAL A 309 3.01 0.58 18.23
N ILE A 310 4.02 0.66 17.37
CA ILE A 310 3.90 1.11 15.98
C ILE A 310 4.30 -0.04 15.04
N GLY A 311 3.46 -0.35 14.06
CA GLY A 311 3.74 -1.38 13.05
C GLY A 311 3.89 -0.80 11.64
N PHE A 312 4.65 -1.50 10.79
CA PHE A 312 4.73 -1.21 9.35
C PHE A 312 4.47 -2.46 8.52
N THR A 313 3.56 -2.35 7.54
CA THR A 313 3.07 -3.46 6.70
C THR A 313 2.61 -2.96 5.32
N GLY A 314 2.16 -3.87 4.46
CA GLY A 314 1.81 -3.64 3.06
C GLY A 314 3.01 -3.86 2.13
N GLY A 315 2.76 -3.91 0.82
CA GLY A 315 3.79 -4.20 -0.19
C GLY A 315 5.02 -3.28 -0.15
N VAL A 316 4.87 -2.01 0.26
CA VAL A 316 6.02 -1.08 0.36
C VAL A 316 6.92 -1.40 1.55
N ALA A 317 6.45 -2.15 2.55
CA ALA A 317 7.26 -2.59 3.68
C ALA A 317 8.32 -3.65 3.32
N TYR A 318 8.36 -4.15 2.07
CA TYR A 318 9.53 -4.87 1.57
C TYR A 318 10.73 -3.97 1.31
N ASN A 319 10.50 -2.68 1.07
CA ASN A 319 11.57 -1.72 0.84
C ASN A 319 12.41 -1.59 2.11
N HIS A 320 13.64 -2.08 2.05
CA HIS A 320 14.54 -2.16 3.18
C HIS A 320 14.97 -0.77 3.65
N ALA A 321 15.23 0.16 2.74
CA ALA A 321 15.64 1.52 3.09
C ALA A 321 14.53 2.25 3.88
N ILE A 322 13.31 2.25 3.36
CA ILE A 322 12.14 2.87 4.01
C ILE A 322 11.85 2.19 5.36
N THR A 323 11.79 0.85 5.37
CA THR A 323 11.48 0.09 6.59
C THR A 323 12.53 0.32 7.68
N ARG A 324 13.82 0.35 7.31
CA ARG A 324 14.92 0.60 8.24
C ARG A 324 14.81 2.00 8.82
N ALA A 325 14.63 3.02 7.97
CA ALA A 325 14.52 4.41 8.42
C ALA A 325 13.31 4.61 9.34
N ILE A 326 12.14 4.07 8.99
CA ILE A 326 10.95 4.13 9.87
C ILE A 326 11.25 3.48 11.23
N ARG A 327 11.84 2.28 11.24
CA ARG A 327 12.19 1.57 12.47
C ARG A 327 13.12 2.41 13.35
N GLU A 328 14.20 2.95 12.77
CA GLU A 328 15.19 3.74 13.52
C GLU A 328 14.55 4.98 14.16
N HIS A 329 13.64 5.67 13.46
CA HIS A 329 12.91 6.82 14.01
C HIS A 329 11.92 6.41 15.11
N VAL A 330 11.15 5.33 14.90
CA VAL A 330 10.16 4.83 15.85
C VAL A 330 10.82 4.34 17.15
N GLU A 331 11.86 3.51 17.03
CA GLU A 331 12.60 2.99 18.18
C GLU A 331 13.39 4.09 18.89
N GLY A 332 13.95 5.05 18.13
CA GLY A 332 14.63 6.23 18.68
C GLY A 332 13.69 7.15 19.49
N ALA A 333 12.40 7.17 19.15
CA ALA A 333 11.35 7.86 19.91
C ALA A 333 10.80 7.02 21.09
N GLY A 334 11.31 5.81 21.33
CA GLY A 334 10.95 4.97 22.47
C GLY A 334 9.75 4.03 22.25
N PHE A 335 9.22 3.94 21.03
CA PHE A 335 8.11 3.05 20.70
C PHE A 335 8.59 1.66 20.30
N LYS A 336 7.76 0.65 20.55
CA LYS A 336 8.00 -0.72 20.05
C LYS A 336 7.63 -0.79 18.56
N PHE A 337 8.60 -1.14 17.72
CA PHE A 337 8.37 -1.35 16.29
C PHE A 337 7.97 -2.79 15.96
N LEU A 338 6.91 -2.97 15.18
CA LEU A 338 6.48 -4.27 14.64
C LEU A 338 6.71 -4.34 13.13
N ARG A 339 7.28 -5.48 12.69
CA ARG A 339 7.40 -5.88 11.29
C ARG A 339 7.11 -7.37 11.15
N HIS A 340 6.77 -7.82 9.96
CA HIS A 340 6.61 -9.25 9.72
C HIS A 340 7.95 -9.99 9.71
N SER A 341 7.88 -11.28 10.03
CA SER A 341 9.01 -12.21 10.05
C SER A 341 8.66 -13.63 9.58
N LYS A 342 7.37 -13.99 9.64
CA LYS A 342 6.83 -15.33 9.30
C LYS A 342 5.83 -15.27 8.17
N VAL A 343 5.07 -14.18 8.07
CA VAL A 343 4.05 -13.96 7.04
C VAL A 343 4.55 -12.86 6.09
N PRO A 344 4.24 -12.90 4.78
CA PRO A 344 4.64 -11.84 3.87
C PRO A 344 4.04 -10.48 4.27
N ASN A 345 4.77 -9.38 4.02
CA ASN A 345 4.30 -8.01 4.30
C ASN A 345 3.13 -7.58 3.41
N GLY A 346 3.14 -8.03 2.15
CA GLY A 346 2.14 -7.69 1.13
C GLY A 346 0.98 -8.68 1.07
N ASP A 347 0.22 -8.66 -0.03
CA ASP A 347 -1.07 -9.34 -0.18
C ASP A 347 -1.06 -10.85 0.13
N GLY A 348 0.08 -11.52 -0.06
CA GLY A 348 0.25 -12.92 0.33
C GLY A 348 0.04 -13.19 1.83
N GLY A 349 0.09 -12.15 2.68
CA GLY A 349 -0.16 -12.22 4.12
C GLY A 349 -1.56 -11.80 4.56
N ILE A 350 -2.40 -11.29 3.66
CA ILE A 350 -3.66 -10.63 4.03
C ILE A 350 -4.71 -11.61 4.58
N SER A 351 -4.68 -12.86 4.10
CA SER A 351 -5.63 -13.91 4.47
C SER A 351 -5.57 -14.27 5.96
N LEU A 352 -4.39 -14.17 6.59
CA LEU A 352 -4.25 -14.27 8.04
C LEU A 352 -5.03 -13.15 8.74
N GLY A 353 -4.81 -11.91 8.31
CA GLY A 353 -5.47 -10.72 8.83
C GLY A 353 -6.99 -10.80 8.71
N GLN A 354 -7.48 -11.15 7.53
CA GLN A 354 -8.92 -11.35 7.27
C GLN A 354 -9.53 -12.39 8.21
N ALA A 355 -8.86 -13.54 8.39
CA ALA A 355 -9.35 -14.61 9.26
C ALA A 355 -9.43 -14.20 10.73
N VAL A 356 -8.42 -13.48 11.25
CA VAL A 356 -8.43 -13.01 12.66
C VAL A 356 -9.42 -11.87 12.87
N VAL A 357 -9.60 -10.97 11.89
CA VAL A 357 -10.60 -9.90 11.98
C VAL A 357 -12.00 -10.49 12.03
N ALA A 358 -12.32 -11.46 11.18
CA ALA A 358 -13.62 -12.13 11.21
C ALA A 358 -13.85 -12.86 12.53
N ALA A 359 -12.81 -13.51 13.09
CA ALA A 359 -12.93 -14.15 14.40
C ALA A 359 -13.16 -13.15 15.54
N ALA A 360 -12.50 -11.98 15.51
CA ALA A 360 -12.68 -10.93 16.50
C ALA A 360 -14.06 -10.27 16.41
N LYS A 361 -14.50 -9.89 15.20
CA LYS A 361 -15.81 -9.25 14.98
C LYS A 361 -17.00 -10.10 15.41
N LEU A 362 -16.85 -11.42 15.32
CA LEU A 362 -17.90 -12.39 15.66
C LEU A 362 -17.68 -13.07 17.02
N GLU A 363 -16.73 -12.56 17.82
CA GLU A 363 -16.42 -13.08 19.16
C GLU A 363 -16.16 -14.61 19.17
N LEU A 364 -15.53 -15.12 18.11
CA LEU A 364 -15.23 -16.55 17.94
C LEU A 364 -13.95 -16.99 18.67
N CYS A 365 -13.19 -16.02 19.19
CA CYS A 365 -11.99 -16.23 19.99
C CYS A 365 -12.36 -16.50 21.47
N SER A 366 -12.89 -17.69 21.76
CA SER A 366 -13.08 -18.19 23.13
C SER A 366 -12.26 -19.45 23.41
#